data_AF-A0A349UMS6-F1
#
_entry.id   AF-A0A349UMS6-F1
#
_cell.length_a   1.000
_cell.length_b   1.000
_cell.length_c   1.000
_cell.angle_alpha   90.00
_cell.angle_beta   90.00
_cell.angle_gamma   90.00
#
_symmetry.space_group_name_H-M   'P 1'
#
loop_
_entity.id
_entity.type
_entity.pdbx_description
1 polymer ?
#
loop_
_entity_poly.entity_id
_entity_poly.type
_entity_poly.pdbx_seq_one_letter_code
_entity_poly.pdbx_strand_id
1 'polypeptide(L)'
;MATGQAQPVKIILDTDMDGDCDDAGALAVLHALADNGEAEILAVGTCGRNPWSPLTIDAINTYYGRAGIPVGAAKGNAPLRPSRYTQAVAERCPHALHSAEQAHDAVELYRRLLSQAEDRSVTLVTIGYHTNVANLLRSGATGGAAPGLDLVARKVRQWVCMGGNFIGSPARDDLSLGNANFLIDPAATLYAISHWPGRILFAGREVGSVPSGLQAGRRLAETPPDNPVRIAYECYFGGEAKDRHVADPVTVLCAVRGLRDYWDLHDTGYMDLKPDMSFEWKAGGDGRQAYLLKKKLPGGQPNDRYVEGACEALMVQPPARRKP
;
A
#
# COMPACT_ATOMS: atom_id res chain seq x y z
N MET A 1 35.02 9.42 6.98
CA MET A 1 33.96 10.28 6.44
C MET A 1 32.65 9.56 6.66
N ALA A 2 31.72 10.14 7.42
CA ALA A 2 30.40 9.55 7.62
C ALA A 2 29.68 9.57 6.27
N THR A 3 29.46 8.39 5.69
CA THR A 3 28.52 8.24 4.57
C THR A 3 27.16 8.68 5.09
N GLY A 4 26.69 9.86 4.69
CA GLY A 4 25.37 10.35 5.09
C GLY A 4 24.31 9.34 4.65
N GLN A 5 23.78 8.58 5.61
CA GLN A 5 22.63 7.72 5.36
C GLN A 5 21.48 8.63 4.91
N ALA A 6 20.89 8.32 3.75
CA ALA A 6 19.68 9.00 3.32
C ALA A 6 18.62 8.87 4.42
N GLN A 7 17.87 9.94 4.69
CA GLN A 7 16.80 9.89 5.69
C GLN A 7 15.75 8.86 5.29
N PRO A 8 15.18 8.11 6.26
CA PRO A 8 14.14 7.13 6.00
C PRO A 8 12.92 7.78 5.37
N VAL A 9 12.26 7.07 4.45
CA VAL A 9 11.01 7.54 3.85
C VAL A 9 9.90 7.44 4.89
N LYS A 10 9.26 8.57 5.22
CA LYS A 10 8.10 8.62 6.11
C LYS A 10 6.85 8.14 5.36
N ILE A 11 6.26 7.04 5.81
CA ILE A 11 5.17 6.35 5.11
C ILE A 11 3.90 6.35 5.97
N ILE A 12 2.78 6.70 5.36
CA ILE A 12 1.44 6.29 5.80
C ILE A 12 0.98 5.23 4.82
N LEU A 13 0.69 4.02 5.31
CA LEU A 13 0.16 2.92 4.50
C LEU A 13 -1.35 2.80 4.71
N ASP A 14 -2.11 2.79 3.62
CA ASP A 14 -3.57 2.60 3.60
C ASP A 14 -3.89 1.34 2.80
N THR A 15 -4.41 0.31 3.46
CA THR A 15 -4.55 -1.06 2.96
C THR A 15 -5.99 -1.54 3.15
N ASP A 16 -6.48 -2.47 2.33
CA ASP A 16 -7.77 -3.09 2.65
C ASP A 16 -7.59 -4.18 3.72
N MET A 17 -6.43 -4.85 3.74
CA MET A 17 -6.09 -5.98 4.61
C MET A 17 -7.26 -6.95 4.71
N ASP A 18 -8.05 -7.13 3.64
CA ASP A 18 -9.24 -7.97 3.65
C ASP A 18 -9.40 -8.79 2.38
N GLY A 19 -8.99 -8.24 1.23
CA GLY A 19 -9.22 -8.83 -0.08
C GLY A 19 -8.29 -9.99 -0.37
N ASP A 20 -6.99 -9.71 -0.40
CA ASP A 20 -5.95 -10.68 -0.74
C ASP A 20 -4.88 -10.75 0.36
N CYS A 21 -4.05 -11.80 0.32
CA CYS A 21 -3.01 -11.97 1.33
C CYS A 21 -1.76 -11.13 1.03
N ASP A 22 -1.64 -10.56 -0.18
CA ASP A 22 -0.48 -9.72 -0.51
C ASP A 22 -0.45 -8.40 0.25
N ASP A 23 -1.56 -7.90 0.82
CA ASP A 23 -1.57 -6.83 1.82
C ASP A 23 -0.67 -7.14 3.04
N ALA A 24 -0.82 -8.35 3.60
CA ALA A 24 -0.01 -8.79 4.74
C ALA A 24 1.47 -8.95 4.33
N GLY A 25 1.71 -9.44 3.11
CA GLY A 25 3.04 -9.50 2.51
C GLY A 25 3.68 -8.11 2.31
N ALA A 26 2.89 -7.13 1.89
CA ALA A 26 3.32 -5.75 1.70
C ALA A 26 3.69 -5.10 3.04
N LEU A 27 2.93 -5.37 4.10
CA LEU A 27 3.25 -4.90 5.44
C LEU A 27 4.52 -5.57 6.01
N ALA A 28 4.75 -6.86 5.75
CA ALA A 28 6.04 -7.50 6.05
C ALA A 28 7.21 -6.81 5.32
N VAL A 29 7.07 -6.56 4.01
CA VAL A 29 8.07 -5.83 3.22
C VAL A 29 8.33 -4.44 3.79
N LEU A 30 7.30 -3.69 4.18
CA LEU A 30 7.45 -2.37 4.79
C LEU A 30 8.20 -2.44 6.12
N HIS A 31 7.91 -3.43 6.97
CA HIS A 31 8.63 -3.64 8.22
C HIS A 31 10.10 -4.01 8.01
N ALA A 32 10.40 -4.88 7.05
CA ALA A 32 11.77 -5.23 6.69
C ALA A 32 12.56 -4.00 6.21
N LEU A 33 11.94 -3.17 5.38
CA LEU A 33 12.52 -1.89 4.94
C LEU A 33 12.74 -0.91 6.11
N ALA A 34 11.83 -0.88 7.08
CA ALA A 34 11.99 -0.09 8.29
C ALA A 34 13.09 -0.65 9.22
N ASP A 35 13.26 -1.97 9.30
CA ASP A 35 14.38 -2.60 10.02
C ASP A 35 15.73 -2.27 9.37
N ASN A 36 15.74 -2.13 8.04
CA ASN A 36 16.91 -1.72 7.27
C ASN A 36 17.20 -0.21 7.33
N GLY A 37 16.39 0.56 8.05
CA GLY A 37 16.52 2.01 8.17
C GLY A 37 16.12 2.79 6.91
N GLU A 38 15.43 2.15 5.95
CA GLU A 38 15.00 2.76 4.70
C GLU A 38 13.63 3.46 4.83
N ALA A 39 12.81 3.08 5.81
CA ALA A 39 11.46 3.61 6.02
C ALA A 39 11.15 3.92 7.50
N GLU A 40 10.29 4.91 7.72
CA GLU A 40 9.64 5.23 8.99
C GLU A 40 8.13 5.10 8.82
N ILE A 41 7.51 4.12 9.48
CA ILE A 41 6.07 3.86 9.38
C ILE A 41 5.35 4.78 10.38
N LEU A 42 4.65 5.79 9.88
CA LEU A 42 3.92 6.75 10.72
C LEU A 42 2.56 6.22 11.17
N ALA A 43 1.88 5.48 10.31
CA ALA A 43 0.61 4.82 10.57
C ALA A 43 0.32 3.76 9.52
N VAL A 44 -0.54 2.82 9.89
CA VAL A 44 -1.17 1.88 8.96
C VAL A 44 -2.68 1.96 9.16
N GLY A 45 -3.45 2.19 8.11
CA GLY A 45 -4.91 2.27 8.19
C GLY A 45 -5.62 1.29 7.27
N THR A 46 -6.84 0.91 7.65
CA THR A 46 -7.74 0.11 6.81
C THR A 46 -8.70 0.99 6.03
N CYS A 47 -8.87 0.75 4.73
CA CYS A 47 -9.86 1.44 3.89
C CYS A 47 -11.23 0.74 3.84
N GLY A 48 -11.31 -0.48 4.37
CA GLY A 48 -12.52 -1.28 4.53
C GLY A 48 -12.98 -1.38 6.00
N ARG A 49 -14.20 -1.88 6.18
CA ARG A 49 -14.87 -2.09 7.48
C ARG A 49 -14.78 -3.52 8.01
N ASN A 50 -13.93 -4.37 7.43
CA ASN A 50 -13.70 -5.70 7.99
C ASN A 50 -13.26 -5.55 9.46
N PRO A 51 -13.99 -6.14 10.43
CA PRO A 51 -13.77 -5.85 11.85
C PRO A 51 -12.44 -6.40 12.39
N TRP A 52 -11.81 -7.31 11.65
CA TRP A 52 -10.57 -7.98 12.04
C TRP A 52 -9.33 -7.37 11.37
N SER A 53 -9.50 -6.56 10.31
CA SER A 53 -8.37 -5.96 9.58
C SER A 53 -7.51 -5.04 10.45
N PRO A 54 -8.06 -4.12 11.29
CA PRO A 54 -7.25 -3.33 12.20
C PRO A 54 -6.48 -4.17 13.22
N LEU A 55 -7.10 -5.26 13.71
CA LEU A 55 -6.47 -6.19 14.66
C LEU A 55 -5.35 -7.00 14.00
N THR A 56 -5.54 -7.37 12.74
CA THR A 56 -4.53 -8.06 11.92
C THR A 56 -3.31 -7.17 11.71
N ILE A 57 -3.52 -5.89 11.38
CA ILE A 57 -2.44 -4.90 11.26
C ILE A 57 -1.70 -4.76 12.59
N ASP A 58 -2.42 -4.63 13.70
CA ASP A 58 -1.82 -4.50 15.03
C ASP A 58 -1.02 -5.75 15.43
N ALA A 59 -1.51 -6.94 15.08
CA ALA A 59 -0.78 -8.20 15.26
C ALA A 59 0.52 -8.25 14.46
N ILE A 60 0.48 -7.84 13.19
CA ILE A 60 1.68 -7.75 12.34
C ILE A 60 2.66 -6.71 12.92
N ASN A 61 2.19 -5.51 13.24
CA ASN A 61 3.00 -4.47 13.87
C ASN A 61 3.66 -4.97 15.17
N THR A 62 2.90 -5.69 16.01
CA THR A 62 3.37 -6.28 17.26
C THR A 62 4.44 -7.33 17.01
N TYR A 63 4.24 -8.24 16.06
CA TYR A 63 5.22 -9.26 15.67
C TYR A 63 6.55 -8.65 15.22
N TYR A 64 6.49 -7.55 14.46
CA TYR A 64 7.67 -6.82 14.00
C TYR A 64 8.27 -5.86 15.05
N GLY A 65 7.85 -5.95 16.32
CA GLY A 65 8.37 -5.16 17.43
C GLY A 65 7.98 -3.67 17.37
N ARG A 66 6.89 -3.34 16.68
CA ARG A 66 6.39 -1.99 16.43
C ARG A 66 4.91 -1.81 16.81
N ALA A 67 4.47 -2.44 17.91
CA ALA A 67 3.12 -2.29 18.46
C ALA A 67 2.69 -0.82 18.76
N GLY A 68 3.65 0.11 18.80
CA GLY A 68 3.36 1.54 18.97
C GLY A 68 2.94 2.27 17.69
N ILE A 69 2.96 1.63 16.52
CA ILE A 69 2.47 2.26 15.27
C ILE A 69 0.95 2.45 15.39
N PRO A 70 0.44 3.69 15.26
CA PRO A 70 -0.99 3.94 15.30
C PRO A 70 -1.73 3.22 14.15
N VAL A 71 -2.79 2.50 14.51
CA VAL A 71 -3.67 1.84 13.55
C VAL A 71 -4.95 2.66 13.34
N GLY A 72 -5.25 2.96 12.08
CA GLY A 72 -6.49 3.61 11.66
C GLY A 72 -7.50 2.60 11.12
N ALA A 73 -8.78 2.81 11.39
CA ALA A 73 -9.87 2.07 10.78
C ALA A 73 -10.79 3.05 10.04
N ALA A 74 -11.26 2.67 8.84
CA ALA A 74 -12.30 3.41 8.15
C ALA A 74 -13.59 3.45 9.00
N LYS A 75 -14.00 4.64 9.42
CA LYS A 75 -15.29 4.84 10.12
C LYS A 75 -16.31 5.42 9.15
N GLY A 76 -17.60 5.21 9.44
CA GLY A 76 -18.70 5.68 8.60
C GLY A 76 -18.95 4.78 7.39
N ASN A 77 -19.16 5.40 6.22
CA ASN A 77 -19.42 4.66 4.98
C ASN A 77 -18.10 4.22 4.35
N ALA A 78 -17.84 2.92 4.36
CA ALA A 78 -16.73 2.28 3.67
C ALA A 78 -17.12 0.86 3.27
N PRO A 79 -16.47 0.26 2.27
CA PRO A 79 -16.71 -1.12 1.85
C PRO A 79 -16.58 -2.10 3.02
N LEU A 80 -17.47 -3.09 3.07
CA LEU A 80 -17.38 -4.21 4.01
C LEU A 80 -17.21 -5.50 3.21
N ARG A 81 -16.07 -6.17 3.40
CA ARG A 81 -15.78 -7.43 2.72
C ARG A 81 -15.30 -8.49 3.70
N PRO A 82 -15.68 -9.77 3.48
CA PRO A 82 -15.12 -10.86 4.26
C PRO A 82 -13.66 -11.08 3.86
N SER A 83 -12.87 -11.65 4.76
CA SER A 83 -11.49 -12.07 4.51
C SER A 83 -11.33 -13.54 4.82
N ARG A 84 -10.38 -14.19 4.14
CA ARG A 84 -9.98 -15.57 4.41
C ARG A 84 -9.03 -15.70 5.60
N TYR A 85 -8.43 -14.61 6.07
CA TYR A 85 -7.32 -14.68 7.01
C TYR A 85 -7.40 -13.72 8.20
N THR A 86 -8.03 -12.56 8.08
CA THR A 86 -7.93 -11.52 9.11
C THR A 86 -8.40 -11.97 10.48
N GLN A 87 -9.53 -12.67 10.55
CA GLN A 87 -10.04 -13.23 11.79
C GLN A 87 -9.06 -14.22 12.41
N ALA A 88 -8.52 -15.14 11.60
CA ALA A 88 -7.59 -16.15 12.08
C ALA A 88 -6.28 -15.53 12.61
N VAL A 89 -5.76 -14.49 11.96
CA VAL A 89 -4.57 -13.78 12.46
C VAL A 89 -4.90 -13.05 13.77
N ALA A 90 -6.01 -12.31 13.81
CA ALA A 90 -6.44 -11.60 15.02
C ALA A 90 -6.72 -12.55 16.21
N GLU A 91 -7.17 -13.78 15.98
CA GLU A 91 -7.42 -14.74 17.06
C GLU A 91 -6.15 -15.47 17.53
N ARG A 92 -5.16 -15.65 16.65
CA ARG A 92 -3.98 -16.50 16.93
C ARG A 92 -2.74 -15.71 17.34
N CYS A 93 -2.67 -14.42 17.04
CA CYS A 93 -1.48 -13.60 17.25
C CYS A 93 -1.69 -12.55 18.35
N PRO A 94 -0.64 -12.21 19.13
CA PRO A 94 -0.72 -11.12 20.09
C PRO A 94 -0.93 -9.77 19.40
N HIS A 95 -1.85 -8.96 19.94
CA HIS A 95 -2.11 -7.58 19.56
C HIS A 95 -2.78 -6.84 20.74
N ALA A 96 -2.84 -5.52 20.68
CA ALA A 96 -3.40 -4.65 21.72
C ALA A 96 -4.87 -4.27 21.45
N LEU A 97 -5.29 -4.21 20.19
CA LEU A 97 -6.66 -3.86 19.81
C LEU A 97 -7.64 -5.01 20.05
N HIS A 98 -8.69 -4.79 20.84
CA HIS A 98 -9.73 -5.82 21.05
C HIS A 98 -10.91 -5.70 20.10
N SER A 99 -11.05 -4.57 19.39
CA SER A 99 -12.06 -4.38 18.36
C SER A 99 -11.69 -3.26 17.38
N ALA A 100 -12.32 -3.24 16.20
CA ALA A 100 -12.11 -2.18 15.21
C ALA A 100 -12.53 -0.79 15.72
N GLU A 101 -13.44 -0.72 16.70
CA GLU A 101 -13.87 0.52 17.34
C GLU A 101 -12.75 1.19 18.14
N GLN A 102 -11.85 0.41 18.74
CA GLN A 102 -10.71 0.91 19.51
C GLN A 102 -9.61 1.52 18.62
N ALA A 103 -9.54 1.11 17.35
CA ALA A 103 -8.64 1.75 16.38
C ALA A 103 -9.06 3.21 16.15
N HIS A 104 -8.08 4.07 15.84
CA HIS A 104 -8.34 5.46 15.50
C HIS A 104 -9.25 5.57 14.26
N ASP A 105 -9.97 6.67 14.11
CA ASP A 105 -10.49 7.03 12.78
C ASP A 105 -9.31 7.28 11.84
N ALA A 106 -9.27 6.57 10.69
CA ALA A 106 -8.14 6.66 9.77
C ALA A 106 -7.94 8.08 9.22
N VAL A 107 -9.03 8.80 8.90
CA VAL A 107 -8.97 10.16 8.35
C VAL A 107 -8.47 11.13 9.41
N GLU A 108 -9.00 11.06 10.63
CA GLU A 108 -8.53 11.91 11.73
C GLU A 108 -7.06 11.64 12.08
N LEU A 109 -6.65 10.36 12.07
CA LEU A 109 -5.27 9.95 12.28
C LEU A 109 -4.34 10.56 11.22
N TYR A 110 -4.69 10.43 9.94
CA TYR A 110 -3.88 10.98 8.85
C TYR A 110 -3.80 12.50 8.93
N ARG A 111 -4.91 13.20 9.21
CA ARG A 111 -4.91 14.65 9.41
C ARG A 111 -3.97 15.08 10.54
N ARG A 112 -4.01 14.38 11.68
CA ARG A 112 -3.13 14.66 12.83
C ARG A 112 -1.66 14.47 12.49
N LEU A 113 -1.32 13.37 11.82
CA LEU A 113 0.07 13.09 11.45
C LEU A 113 0.58 14.11 10.41
N LEU A 114 -0.22 14.43 9.40
CA LEU A 114 0.15 15.41 8.37
C LEU A 114 0.29 16.82 8.95
N SER A 115 -0.57 17.23 9.89
CA SER A 115 -0.48 18.57 10.48
C SER A 115 0.81 18.80 11.28
N GLN A 116 1.37 17.72 11.83
CA GLN A 116 2.62 17.72 12.60
C GLN A 116 3.86 17.48 11.73
N ALA A 117 3.69 16.97 10.50
CA ALA A 117 4.78 16.67 9.60
C ALA A 117 5.39 17.93 8.99
N GLU A 118 6.65 17.82 8.56
CA GLU A 118 7.29 18.81 7.70
C GLU A 118 6.60 18.85 6.33
N ASP A 119 6.65 20.01 5.67
CA ASP A 119 6.06 20.17 4.34
C ASP A 119 6.75 19.24 3.34
N ARG A 120 5.94 18.59 2.49
CA ARG A 120 6.38 17.63 1.46
C ARG A 120 7.30 16.51 1.99
N SER A 121 7.06 16.02 3.20
CA SER A 121 7.89 14.99 3.83
C SER A 121 7.25 13.61 3.87
N VAL A 122 5.91 13.51 3.82
CA VAL A 122 5.19 12.24 3.97
C VAL A 122 4.87 11.63 2.62
N THR A 123 5.12 10.34 2.45
CA THR A 123 4.64 9.54 1.31
C THR A 123 3.40 8.77 1.74
N LEU A 124 2.29 9.01 1.05
CA LEU A 124 1.05 8.25 1.24
C LEU A 124 1.07 7.05 0.29
N VAL A 125 0.79 5.85 0.77
CA VAL A 125 0.76 4.63 -0.03
C VAL A 125 -0.60 3.99 0.09
N THR A 126 -1.30 3.78 -1.01
CA THR A 126 -2.54 3.00 -1.03
C THR A 126 -2.30 1.66 -1.71
N ILE A 127 -2.66 0.59 -1.01
CA ILE A 127 -2.71 -0.77 -1.54
C ILE A 127 -4.13 -1.38 -1.49
N GLY A 128 -5.11 -0.62 -0.99
CA GLY A 128 -6.52 -0.97 -1.05
C GLY A 128 -7.38 0.11 -1.72
N TYR A 129 -8.66 0.18 -1.31
CA TYR A 129 -9.65 1.14 -1.78
C TYR A 129 -9.29 2.60 -1.43
N HIS A 130 -9.74 3.55 -2.24
CA HIS A 130 -9.42 4.98 -2.05
C HIS A 130 -10.35 5.73 -1.09
N THR A 131 -11.15 5.02 -0.29
CA THR A 131 -12.17 5.59 0.59
C THR A 131 -11.57 6.60 1.58
N ASN A 132 -10.49 6.21 2.27
CA ASN A 132 -9.84 7.08 3.25
C ASN A 132 -9.18 8.28 2.59
N VAL A 133 -8.60 8.12 1.39
CA VAL A 133 -8.01 9.24 0.64
C VAL A 133 -9.08 10.23 0.21
N ALA A 134 -10.19 9.76 -0.36
CA ALA A 134 -11.29 10.61 -0.76
C ALA A 134 -11.89 11.38 0.44
N ASN A 135 -12.07 10.69 1.57
CA ASN A 135 -12.58 11.31 2.79
C ASN A 135 -11.57 12.28 3.42
N LEU A 136 -10.28 11.98 3.36
CA LEU A 136 -9.21 12.91 3.74
C LEU A 136 -9.30 14.18 2.90
N LEU A 137 -9.39 14.09 1.57
CA LEU A 137 -9.48 15.27 0.71
C LEU A 137 -10.75 16.10 0.98
N ARG A 138 -11.89 15.45 1.27
CA ARG A 138 -13.17 16.12 1.61
C ARG A 138 -13.22 16.70 3.02
N SER A 139 -12.31 16.28 3.90
CA SER A 139 -12.34 16.70 5.29
C SER A 139 -12.16 18.23 5.42
N GLY A 140 -13.03 18.86 6.21
CA GLY A 140 -12.93 20.28 6.52
C GLY A 140 -11.74 20.59 7.43
N ALA A 141 -11.56 21.87 7.76
CA ALA A 141 -10.63 22.25 8.81
C ALA A 141 -11.08 21.68 10.17
N THR A 142 -10.14 21.18 10.97
CA THR A 142 -10.43 20.58 12.28
C THR A 142 -9.31 20.96 13.26
N GLY A 143 -9.65 21.45 14.45
CA GLY A 143 -8.67 21.71 15.51
C GLY A 143 -7.50 22.63 15.10
N GLY A 144 -7.74 23.62 14.23
CA GLY A 144 -6.71 24.54 13.72
C GLY A 144 -5.87 24.00 12.54
N ALA A 145 -6.02 22.73 12.16
CA ALA A 145 -5.43 22.20 10.95
C ALA A 145 -6.22 22.63 9.70
N ALA A 146 -5.51 22.80 8.58
CA ALA A 146 -6.09 23.19 7.29
C ALA A 146 -7.14 22.16 6.80
N PRO A 147 -8.02 22.54 5.85
CA PRO A 147 -8.83 21.58 5.11
C PRO A 147 -7.96 20.47 4.50
N GLY A 148 -8.52 19.29 4.35
CA GLY A 148 -7.78 18.09 3.95
C GLY A 148 -7.04 18.24 2.63
N LEU A 149 -7.68 18.88 1.64
CA LEU A 149 -7.05 19.20 0.37
C LEU A 149 -5.76 20.04 0.54
N ASP A 150 -5.83 21.13 1.29
CA ASP A 150 -4.68 22.02 1.54
C ASP A 150 -3.60 21.34 2.39
N LEU A 151 -4.03 20.53 3.35
CA LEU A 151 -3.14 19.77 4.22
C LEU A 151 -2.33 18.76 3.39
N VAL A 152 -2.99 18.01 2.51
CA VAL A 152 -2.33 17.07 1.59
C VAL A 152 -1.39 17.82 0.65
N ALA A 153 -1.85 18.90 0.02
CA ALA A 153 -1.04 19.71 -0.91
C ALA A 153 0.26 20.23 -0.28
N ARG A 154 0.20 20.55 1.01
CA ARG A 154 1.34 21.08 1.76
C ARG A 154 2.28 19.98 2.27
N LYS A 155 1.73 18.89 2.81
CA LYS A 155 2.46 17.93 3.66
C LYS A 155 2.89 16.67 2.93
N VAL A 156 2.12 16.23 1.94
CA VAL A 156 2.39 14.99 1.22
C VAL A 156 3.36 15.25 0.08
N ARG A 157 4.47 14.49 0.05
CA ARG A 157 5.46 14.51 -1.02
C ARG A 157 4.91 13.92 -2.31
N GLN A 158 4.29 12.75 -2.19
CA GLN A 158 3.69 11.99 -3.29
C GLN A 158 2.72 10.96 -2.72
N TRP A 159 1.78 10.54 -3.56
CA TRP A 159 0.95 9.37 -3.34
C TRP A 159 1.41 8.26 -4.28
N VAL A 160 1.74 7.09 -3.73
CA VAL A 160 2.03 5.87 -4.48
C VAL A 160 0.79 4.97 -4.41
N CYS A 161 0.17 4.72 -5.55
CA CYS A 161 -1.16 4.13 -5.66
C CYS A 161 -1.09 2.78 -6.36
N MET A 162 -1.36 1.68 -5.66
CA MET A 162 -1.67 0.41 -6.33
C MET A 162 -3.06 0.50 -6.96
N GLY A 163 -3.13 0.36 -8.27
CA GLY A 163 -4.39 0.27 -8.99
C GLY A 163 -4.29 0.75 -10.43
N GLY A 164 -5.33 0.45 -11.20
CA GLY A 164 -5.29 0.60 -12.66
C GLY A 164 -4.50 -0.51 -13.35
N ASN A 165 -4.58 -0.52 -14.68
CA ASN A 165 -3.72 -1.29 -15.56
C ASN A 165 -3.24 -0.37 -16.69
N PHE A 166 -1.93 -0.20 -16.89
CA PHE A 166 -1.40 0.74 -17.89
C PHE A 166 -0.86 -0.02 -19.10
N ILE A 167 -1.77 -0.60 -19.88
CA ILE A 167 -1.44 -1.50 -21.00
C ILE A 167 -1.70 -0.82 -22.35
N GLY A 168 -0.77 -0.97 -23.28
CA GLY A 168 -0.89 -0.44 -24.65
C GLY A 168 -0.28 0.96 -24.83
N SER A 169 -0.47 1.53 -26.02
CA SER A 169 0.03 2.86 -26.39
C SER A 169 -1.02 3.59 -27.26
N PRO A 170 -1.80 4.55 -26.70
CA PRO A 170 -1.75 5.00 -25.31
C PRO A 170 -2.18 3.91 -24.33
N ALA A 171 -1.69 3.98 -23.10
CA ALA A 171 -2.07 3.04 -22.04
C ALA A 171 -3.57 3.17 -21.73
N ARG A 172 -4.26 2.05 -21.55
CA ARG A 172 -5.69 1.98 -21.21
C ARG A 172 -5.93 0.89 -20.18
N ASP A 173 -7.00 1.04 -19.42
CA ASP A 173 -7.44 -0.04 -18.53
C ASP A 173 -7.97 -1.23 -19.34
N ASP A 174 -7.64 -2.43 -18.88
CA ASP A 174 -8.33 -3.65 -19.25
C ASP A 174 -9.12 -4.13 -18.03
N LEU A 175 -10.37 -3.64 -17.92
CA LEU A 175 -11.27 -3.95 -16.81
C LEU A 175 -11.53 -5.46 -16.66
N SER A 176 -11.31 -6.26 -17.71
CA SER A 176 -11.48 -7.71 -17.64
C SER A 176 -10.42 -8.40 -16.76
N LEU A 177 -9.27 -7.75 -16.54
CA LEU A 177 -8.20 -8.23 -15.67
C LEU A 177 -8.48 -7.97 -14.17
N GLY A 178 -9.61 -7.30 -13.88
CA GLY A 178 -10.03 -6.88 -12.56
C GLY A 178 -9.23 -5.67 -12.08
N ASN A 179 -9.89 -4.72 -11.41
CA ASN A 179 -9.24 -3.57 -10.79
C ASN A 179 -9.89 -3.27 -9.43
N ALA A 180 -9.74 -4.20 -8.49
CA ALA A 180 -10.48 -4.17 -7.22
C ALA A 180 -10.35 -2.83 -6.47
N ASN A 181 -9.13 -2.28 -6.38
CA ASN A 181 -8.88 -1.01 -5.70
C ASN A 181 -9.66 0.17 -6.29
N PHE A 182 -9.96 0.13 -7.60
CA PHE A 182 -10.76 1.16 -8.27
C PHE A 182 -12.26 0.83 -8.26
N LEU A 183 -12.61 -0.46 -8.32
CA LEU A 183 -13.99 -0.92 -8.56
C LEU A 183 -14.82 -1.12 -7.28
N ILE A 184 -14.20 -1.32 -6.12
CA ILE A 184 -14.94 -1.56 -4.88
C ILE A 184 -15.56 -0.28 -4.31
N ASP A 185 -14.84 0.86 -4.41
CA ASP A 185 -15.40 2.19 -4.16
C ASP A 185 -15.04 3.14 -5.32
N PRO A 186 -15.77 3.06 -6.45
CA PRO A 186 -15.45 3.83 -7.64
C PRO A 186 -15.71 5.33 -7.46
N ALA A 187 -16.67 5.71 -6.61
CA ALA A 187 -16.95 7.10 -6.32
C ALA A 187 -15.83 7.74 -5.48
N ALA A 188 -15.28 7.01 -4.50
CA ALA A 188 -14.09 7.46 -3.77
C ALA A 188 -12.88 7.52 -4.70
N THR A 189 -12.64 6.50 -5.52
CA THR A 189 -11.51 6.43 -6.47
C THR A 189 -11.53 7.60 -7.44
N LEU A 190 -12.66 7.82 -8.12
CA LEU A 190 -12.83 8.94 -9.06
C LEU A 190 -12.51 10.26 -8.39
N TYR A 191 -13.05 10.47 -7.19
CA TYR A 191 -12.86 11.71 -6.45
C TYR A 191 -11.40 11.89 -6.02
N ALA A 192 -10.79 10.86 -5.42
CA ALA A 192 -9.43 10.91 -4.93
C ALA A 192 -8.44 11.23 -6.04
N ILE A 193 -8.51 10.51 -7.17
CA ILE A 193 -7.60 10.71 -8.31
C ILE A 193 -7.84 12.08 -8.98
N SER A 194 -9.11 12.46 -9.19
CA SER A 194 -9.44 13.72 -9.89
C SER A 194 -9.11 14.98 -9.09
N HIS A 195 -9.09 14.90 -7.76
CA HIS A 195 -8.88 16.06 -6.87
C HIS A 195 -7.53 16.03 -6.15
N TRP A 196 -6.69 15.03 -6.37
CA TRP A 196 -5.39 14.96 -5.70
C TRP A 196 -4.53 16.18 -6.05
N PRO A 197 -4.04 16.94 -5.06
CA PRO A 197 -3.33 18.19 -5.34
C PRO A 197 -1.83 17.99 -5.60
N GLY A 198 -1.28 16.82 -5.27
CA GLY A 198 0.15 16.53 -5.33
C GLY A 198 0.53 15.61 -6.49
N ARG A 199 1.69 14.96 -6.35
CA ARG A 199 2.14 13.92 -7.29
C ARG A 199 1.45 12.59 -7.02
N ILE A 200 1.10 11.85 -8.06
CA ILE A 200 0.65 10.45 -8.00
C ILE A 200 1.61 9.59 -8.83
N LEU A 201 2.09 8.50 -8.23
CA LEU A 201 2.75 7.41 -8.93
C LEU A 201 1.85 6.19 -8.88
N PHE A 202 1.37 5.73 -10.02
CA PHE A 202 0.56 4.52 -10.12
C PHE A 202 1.44 3.28 -10.29
N ALA A 203 1.20 2.29 -9.45
CA ALA A 203 1.66 0.92 -9.63
C ALA A 203 0.50 0.12 -10.22
N GLY A 204 0.48 0.01 -11.54
CA GLY A 204 -0.52 -0.79 -12.25
C GLY A 204 -0.37 -2.28 -11.94
N ARG A 205 -1.45 -3.04 -12.07
CA ARG A 205 -1.44 -4.49 -11.79
C ARG A 205 -0.38 -5.22 -12.61
N GLU A 206 -0.12 -4.77 -13.84
CA GLU A 206 0.85 -5.37 -14.74
C GLU A 206 2.29 -5.32 -14.22
N VAL A 207 2.60 -4.50 -13.21
CA VAL A 207 3.94 -4.47 -12.61
C VAL A 207 4.14 -5.46 -11.47
N GLY A 208 3.08 -6.06 -10.92
CA GLY A 208 3.17 -6.99 -9.79
C GLY A 208 2.21 -8.18 -9.81
N SER A 209 1.32 -8.27 -10.80
CA SER A 209 0.27 -9.29 -10.93
C SER A 209 -0.01 -9.56 -12.42
N VAL A 210 -1.24 -9.87 -12.81
CA VAL A 210 -1.67 -10.15 -14.20
C VAL A 210 -1.52 -8.90 -15.08
N PRO A 211 -1.07 -9.01 -16.35
CA PRO A 211 -0.76 -10.23 -17.13
C PRO A 211 0.62 -10.82 -16.88
N SER A 212 1.36 -10.23 -15.95
CA SER A 212 2.79 -10.37 -15.85
C SER A 212 3.24 -11.56 -15.01
N GLY A 213 2.44 -11.90 -14.00
CA GLY A 213 2.60 -13.12 -13.20
C GLY A 213 3.76 -13.11 -12.21
N LEU A 214 4.28 -11.94 -11.78
CA LEU A 214 5.24 -11.91 -10.67
C LEU A 214 4.61 -12.52 -9.44
N GLN A 215 5.34 -13.39 -8.74
CA GLN A 215 4.85 -14.01 -7.52
C GLN A 215 5.94 -14.16 -6.45
N ALA A 216 5.50 -14.10 -5.19
CA ALA A 216 6.31 -14.38 -4.01
C ALA A 216 5.41 -14.89 -2.86
N GLY A 217 6.03 -15.37 -1.79
CA GLY A 217 5.40 -15.66 -0.51
C GLY A 217 5.44 -17.12 -0.10
N ARG A 218 5.82 -18.06 -0.98
CA ARG A 218 5.94 -19.47 -0.59
C ARG A 218 6.94 -19.70 0.56
N ARG A 219 8.00 -18.89 0.66
CA ARG A 219 9.03 -19.07 1.70
C ARG A 219 8.58 -18.54 3.05
N LEU A 220 7.38 -17.95 3.16
CA LEU A 220 6.77 -17.71 4.47
C LEU A 220 6.62 -19.02 5.28
N ALA A 221 6.50 -20.18 4.62
CA ALA A 221 6.53 -21.49 5.26
C ALA A 221 7.84 -21.79 6.03
N GLU A 222 8.93 -21.10 5.69
CA GLU A 222 10.24 -21.19 6.36
C GLU A 222 10.31 -20.30 7.62
N THR A 223 9.37 -19.36 7.80
CA THR A 223 9.34 -18.45 8.95
C THR A 223 8.65 -19.11 10.16
N PRO A 224 8.83 -18.61 11.40
CA PRO A 224 8.18 -19.18 12.58
C PRO A 224 6.65 -19.35 12.42
N PRO A 225 6.05 -20.42 12.97
CA PRO A 225 4.62 -20.71 12.79
C PRO A 225 3.69 -19.66 13.42
N ASP A 226 4.21 -18.83 14.32
CA ASP A 226 3.51 -17.71 14.95
C ASP A 226 3.69 -16.38 14.20
N ASN A 227 4.32 -16.38 13.02
CA ASN A 227 4.38 -15.22 12.15
C ASN A 227 2.97 -14.91 11.59
N PRO A 228 2.37 -13.75 11.91
CA PRO A 228 1.03 -13.39 11.44
C PRO A 228 0.93 -13.34 9.91
N VAL A 229 2.02 -13.02 9.21
CA VAL A 229 2.02 -12.97 7.74
C VAL A 229 2.07 -14.37 7.13
N ARG A 230 2.78 -15.31 7.76
CA ARG A 230 2.72 -16.73 7.39
C ARG A 230 1.31 -17.28 7.60
N ILE A 231 0.71 -17.01 8.77
CA ILE A 231 -0.67 -17.42 9.08
C ILE A 231 -1.64 -16.83 8.05
N ALA A 232 -1.44 -15.57 7.64
CA ALA A 232 -2.28 -14.94 6.64
C ALA A 232 -2.27 -15.72 5.30
N TYR A 233 -1.08 -16.05 4.81
CA TYR A 233 -0.91 -16.82 3.57
C TYR A 233 -1.45 -18.25 3.70
N GLU A 234 -1.15 -18.95 4.81
CA GLU A 234 -1.68 -20.30 5.07
C GLU A 234 -3.22 -20.29 5.09
N CYS A 235 -3.86 -19.34 5.78
CA CYS A 235 -5.31 -19.22 5.80
C CYS A 235 -5.90 -18.88 4.42
N TYR A 236 -5.27 -17.96 3.68
CA TYR A 236 -5.73 -17.59 2.33
C TYR A 236 -5.72 -18.77 1.35
N PHE A 237 -4.71 -19.65 1.45
CA PHE A 237 -4.52 -20.82 0.58
C PHE A 237 -5.03 -22.15 1.15
N GLY A 238 -5.66 -22.13 2.34
CA GLY A 238 -6.29 -23.31 2.94
C GLY A 238 -5.34 -24.30 3.61
N GLY A 239 -4.20 -23.84 4.14
CA GLY A 239 -3.34 -24.59 5.05
C GLY A 239 -1.84 -24.47 4.80
N GLU A 240 -1.42 -24.00 3.62
CA GLU A 240 -0.01 -23.90 3.24
C GLU A 240 0.27 -22.53 2.62
N ALA A 241 1.36 -21.89 3.01
CA ALA A 241 1.82 -20.68 2.35
C ALA A 241 2.27 -21.00 0.92
N LYS A 242 1.75 -20.27 -0.06
CA LYS A 242 2.03 -20.43 -1.49
C LYS A 242 2.40 -19.08 -2.10
N ASP A 243 2.98 -19.15 -3.29
CA ASP A 243 3.24 -17.97 -4.11
C ASP A 243 1.92 -17.26 -4.45
N ARG A 244 1.87 -15.95 -4.20
CA ARG A 244 0.80 -15.03 -4.61
C ARG A 244 1.40 -13.89 -5.41
N HIS A 245 0.57 -13.19 -6.19
CA HIS A 245 1.04 -11.98 -6.85
C HIS A 245 1.53 -10.95 -5.84
N VAL A 246 2.39 -10.05 -6.30
CA VAL A 246 3.11 -9.08 -5.46
C VAL A 246 2.70 -7.64 -5.76
N ALA A 247 1.45 -7.40 -6.18
CA ALA A 247 0.96 -6.07 -6.53
C ALA A 247 1.14 -5.06 -5.37
N ASP A 248 0.80 -5.46 -4.16
CA ASP A 248 0.95 -4.61 -2.99
C ASP A 248 2.41 -4.54 -2.50
N PRO A 249 3.15 -5.66 -2.39
CA PRO A 249 4.59 -5.64 -2.09
C PRO A 249 5.42 -4.76 -3.02
N VAL A 250 5.20 -4.79 -4.34
CA VAL A 250 5.96 -3.95 -5.27
C VAL A 250 5.62 -2.46 -5.12
N THR A 251 4.36 -2.14 -4.79
CA THR A 251 3.91 -0.77 -4.55
C THR A 251 4.63 -0.18 -3.33
N VAL A 252 4.68 -0.94 -2.22
CA VAL A 252 5.41 -0.56 -1.00
C VAL A 252 6.92 -0.46 -1.29
N LEU A 253 7.49 -1.44 -1.99
CA LEU A 253 8.90 -1.46 -2.33
C LEU A 253 9.28 -0.22 -3.15
N CYS A 254 8.47 0.15 -4.14
CA CYS A 254 8.67 1.36 -4.94
C CYS A 254 8.51 2.65 -4.11
N ALA A 255 7.55 2.70 -3.18
CA ALA A 255 7.35 3.88 -2.34
C ALA A 255 8.59 4.21 -1.48
N VAL A 256 9.32 3.18 -1.04
CA VAL A 256 10.51 3.34 -0.21
C VAL A 256 11.78 3.46 -1.04
N ARG A 257 11.99 2.56 -2.01
CA ARG A 257 13.25 2.47 -2.76
C ARG A 257 13.26 3.30 -4.05
N GLY A 258 12.11 3.78 -4.51
CA GLY A 258 11.96 4.38 -5.83
C GLY A 258 12.17 3.35 -6.95
N LEU A 259 12.57 3.85 -8.12
CA LEU A 259 12.70 3.02 -9.33
C LEU A 259 13.82 1.97 -9.27
N ARG A 260 15.00 2.36 -8.72
CA ARG A 260 16.27 1.60 -8.76
C ARG A 260 16.42 0.76 -10.04
N ASP A 261 16.84 -0.50 -9.91
CA ASP A 261 16.87 -1.48 -10.99
C ASP A 261 15.61 -2.33 -11.06
N TYR A 262 14.51 -1.86 -10.48
CA TYR A 262 13.22 -2.56 -10.45
C TYR A 262 12.31 -2.11 -11.59
N TRP A 263 12.16 -0.80 -11.79
CA TRP A 263 11.17 -0.24 -12.71
C TRP A 263 11.74 0.88 -13.57
N ASP A 264 11.16 1.04 -14.75
CA ASP A 264 11.21 2.27 -15.53
C ASP A 264 9.94 3.11 -15.22
N LEU A 265 9.84 4.31 -15.78
CA LEU A 265 8.76 5.23 -15.48
C LEU A 265 8.21 5.86 -16.75
N HIS A 266 6.88 6.01 -16.82
CA HIS A 266 6.22 6.91 -17.75
C HIS A 266 5.66 8.11 -16.98
N ASP A 267 6.27 9.29 -17.15
CA ASP A 267 6.03 10.49 -16.33
C ASP A 267 5.46 11.69 -17.10
N THR A 268 5.14 11.51 -18.38
CA THR A 268 4.46 12.51 -19.21
C THR A 268 3.01 12.12 -19.45
N GLY A 269 2.05 12.97 -19.09
CA GLY A 269 0.63 12.69 -19.29
C GLY A 269 -0.17 12.67 -18.00
N TYR A 270 -1.40 12.18 -18.11
CA TYR A 270 -2.30 11.95 -16.99
C TYR A 270 -3.32 10.85 -17.32
N MET A 271 -3.89 10.26 -16.27
CA MET A 271 -5.01 9.34 -16.36
C MET A 271 -6.31 10.10 -16.59
N ASP A 272 -6.92 9.97 -17.77
CA ASP A 272 -8.26 10.50 -18.06
C ASP A 272 -9.34 9.53 -17.56
N LEU A 273 -9.44 9.40 -16.24
CA LEU A 273 -10.33 8.47 -15.54
C LEU A 273 -11.80 8.88 -15.66
N LYS A 274 -12.66 7.92 -16.00
CA LYS A 274 -14.09 8.11 -16.19
C LYS A 274 -14.91 7.56 -15.01
N PRO A 275 -16.18 7.98 -14.84
CA PRO A 275 -17.04 7.48 -13.77
C PRO A 275 -17.28 5.97 -13.76
N ASP A 276 -17.15 5.30 -14.91
CA ASP A 276 -17.23 3.83 -15.03
C ASP A 276 -15.89 3.11 -14.74
N MET A 277 -14.90 3.84 -14.22
CA MET A 277 -13.54 3.42 -13.92
C MET A 277 -12.68 3.05 -15.14
N SER A 278 -13.20 3.20 -16.36
CA SER A 278 -12.35 3.15 -17.54
C SER A 278 -11.42 4.36 -17.58
N PHE A 279 -10.23 4.19 -18.15
CA PHE A 279 -9.34 5.31 -18.44
C PHE A 279 -8.52 5.07 -19.70
N GLU A 280 -8.09 6.18 -20.29
CA GLU A 280 -6.99 6.24 -21.24
C GLU A 280 -5.93 7.20 -20.70
N TRP A 281 -4.66 6.87 -20.86
CA TRP A 281 -3.57 7.78 -20.60
C TRP A 281 -3.48 8.83 -21.71
N LYS A 282 -3.65 10.10 -21.36
CA LYS A 282 -3.57 11.22 -22.29
C LYS A 282 -2.22 11.90 -22.18
N ALA A 283 -1.66 12.30 -23.32
CA ALA A 283 -0.50 13.17 -23.37
C ALA A 283 -0.84 14.58 -22.84
N GLY A 284 0.15 15.30 -22.31
CA GLY A 284 -0.02 16.64 -21.73
C GLY A 284 -0.30 16.62 -20.23
N GLY A 285 -0.87 17.71 -19.69
CA GLY A 285 -1.07 17.88 -18.24
C GLY A 285 0.10 18.58 -17.54
N ASP A 286 0.04 18.64 -16.21
CA ASP A 286 0.99 19.38 -15.38
C ASP A 286 2.16 18.52 -14.84
N GLY A 287 2.30 17.28 -15.32
CA GLY A 287 3.38 16.37 -14.93
C GLY A 287 3.30 15.87 -13.48
N ARG A 288 2.12 15.93 -12.86
CA ARG A 288 1.91 15.39 -11.50
C ARG A 288 1.60 13.89 -11.46
N GLN A 289 1.25 13.27 -12.59
CA GLN A 289 0.93 11.84 -12.63
C GLN A 289 1.98 11.07 -13.41
N ALA A 290 2.31 9.88 -12.92
CA ALA A 290 3.19 8.93 -13.58
C ALA A 290 2.74 7.49 -13.29
N TYR A 291 3.16 6.53 -14.10
CA TYR A 291 2.93 5.11 -13.82
C TYR A 291 4.20 4.28 -14.06
N LEU A 292 4.33 3.21 -13.27
CA LEU A 292 5.48 2.31 -13.34
C LEU A 292 5.48 1.48 -14.62
N LEU A 293 6.66 1.28 -15.18
CA LEU A 293 6.94 0.35 -16.25
C LEU A 293 7.87 -0.74 -15.74
N LYS A 294 7.72 -1.96 -16.24
CA LYS A 294 8.71 -3.00 -15.98
C LYS A 294 10.05 -2.62 -16.60
N LYS A 295 11.12 -2.76 -15.81
CA LYS A 295 12.47 -2.55 -16.32
C LYS A 295 12.88 -3.71 -17.21
N LYS A 296 13.47 -3.38 -18.37
CA LYS A 296 14.03 -4.39 -19.28
C LYS A 296 15.54 -4.45 -19.14
N LEU A 297 16.06 -5.67 -19.01
CA LEU A 297 17.49 -5.95 -19.05
C LEU A 297 18.04 -5.73 -20.47
N PRO A 298 19.38 -5.57 -20.63
CA PRO A 298 20.00 -5.65 -21.95
C PRO A 298 19.56 -6.93 -22.68
N GLY A 299 18.94 -6.78 -23.86
CA GLY A 299 18.28 -7.88 -24.59
C GLY A 299 16.75 -7.89 -24.50
N GLY A 300 16.13 -6.95 -23.77
CA GLY A 300 14.69 -6.69 -23.82
C GLY A 300 13.82 -7.55 -22.90
N GLN A 301 14.41 -8.52 -22.19
CA GLN A 301 13.71 -9.34 -21.20
C GLN A 301 13.39 -8.52 -19.94
N PRO A 302 12.20 -8.70 -19.32
CA PRO A 302 11.88 -8.05 -18.06
C PRO A 302 12.77 -8.59 -16.92
N ASN A 303 13.07 -7.75 -15.94
CA ASN A 303 13.84 -8.09 -14.74
C ASN A 303 13.01 -8.82 -13.65
N ASP A 304 11.91 -9.48 -14.00
CA ASP A 304 10.90 -9.97 -13.06
C ASP A 304 11.47 -10.82 -11.92
N ARG A 305 12.39 -11.75 -12.22
CA ARG A 305 13.05 -12.59 -11.21
C ARG A 305 13.81 -11.80 -10.14
N TYR A 306 14.36 -10.65 -10.51
CA TYR A 306 15.04 -9.76 -9.58
C TYR A 306 14.04 -9.09 -8.62
N VAL A 307 12.89 -8.65 -9.13
CA VAL A 307 11.81 -8.04 -8.33
C VAL A 307 11.17 -9.08 -7.41
N GLU A 308 10.87 -10.28 -7.91
CA GLU A 308 10.35 -11.41 -7.12
C GLU A 308 11.32 -11.76 -5.97
N GLY A 309 12.60 -11.94 -6.29
CA GLY A 309 13.62 -12.25 -5.28
C GLY A 309 13.75 -11.16 -4.22
N ALA A 310 13.63 -9.89 -4.60
CA ALA A 310 13.62 -8.78 -3.64
C ALA A 310 12.38 -8.79 -2.74
N CYS A 311 11.19 -9.02 -3.30
CA CYS A 311 9.94 -9.11 -2.54
C CYS A 311 9.99 -10.30 -1.56
N GLU A 312 10.36 -11.48 -2.04
CA GLU A 312 10.47 -12.69 -1.22
C GLU A 312 11.48 -12.50 -0.08
N ALA A 313 12.68 -11.98 -0.36
CA ALA A 313 13.72 -11.79 0.64
C ALA A 313 13.30 -10.82 1.74
N LEU A 314 12.62 -9.73 1.39
CA LEU A 314 12.09 -8.76 2.35
C LEU A 314 10.90 -9.35 3.13
N MET A 315 10.00 -10.09 2.48
CA MET A 315 8.81 -10.66 3.10
C MET A 315 9.13 -11.70 4.17
N VAL A 316 10.21 -12.48 4.00
CA VAL A 316 10.65 -13.48 4.99
C VAL A 316 11.74 -12.98 5.95
N GLN A 317 12.11 -11.70 5.86
CA GLN A 317 13.12 -11.12 6.74
C GLN A 317 12.63 -11.18 8.20
N PRO A 318 13.37 -11.81 9.13
CA PRO A 318 12.95 -11.87 10.53
C PRO A 318 12.97 -10.46 11.16
N PRO A 319 12.08 -10.16 12.11
CA PRO A 319 12.08 -8.85 12.75
C PRO A 319 13.39 -8.57 13.49
N ALA A 320 13.96 -7.38 13.30
CA ALA A 320 15.20 -6.98 13.98
C ALA A 320 15.05 -6.83 15.50
N ARG A 321 13.83 -6.60 16.00
CA ARG A 321 13.52 -6.30 17.41
C ARG A 321 12.48 -7.23 18.02
N ARG A 322 12.44 -8.49 17.60
CA ARG A 322 11.54 -9.47 18.22
C ARG A 322 11.97 -9.71 19.67
N LYS A 323 11.13 -9.34 20.64
CA LYS A 323 11.30 -9.81 22.02
C LYS A 323 10.98 -11.31 22.05
N PRO A 324 11.80 -12.14 22.73
CA PRO A 324 11.55 -13.58 22.84
C PRO A 324 10.21 -13.88 23.48
#